data_AF-A0A171B644-F1
#
_entry.id   AF-A0A171B644-F1
#
_cell.length_a   1.000
_cell.length_b   1.000
_cell.length_c   1.000
_cell.angle_alpha   90.00
_cell.angle_beta   90.00
_cell.angle_gamma   90.00
#
_symmetry.space_group_name_H-M   'P 1'
#
loop_
_entity.id
_entity.type
_entity.pdbx_description
1 polymer ?
#
loop_
_entity_poly.entity_id
_entity_poly.type
_entity_poly.pdbx_seq_one_letter_code
_entity_poly.pdbx_strand_id
1 'polypeptide(L)'
;MSLSAEVLALCRAAFAPGELELALRALEAYGAEQADRVHRNAIRMSEGRLHRLAGWSNVAEDDPETFLWYAEDPEGAVRPRTREFAVGFMNGFADRHLLEPRGPRTDPGASPDPS
;
A
#
# COMPACT_ATOMS: atom_id res chain seq x y z
N MET A 1 -10.73 13.68 -2.03
CA MET A 1 -10.27 14.63 -0.99
C MET A 1 -8.97 15.26 -1.48
N SER A 2 -8.64 16.50 -1.08
CA SER A 2 -7.34 17.10 -1.45
C SER A 2 -6.24 16.52 -0.57
N LEU A 3 -5.13 16.08 -1.16
CA LEU A 3 -3.93 15.67 -0.42
C LEU A 3 -3.31 16.88 0.31
N SER A 4 -2.76 16.65 1.49
CA SER A 4 -2.06 17.69 2.23
C SER A 4 -0.71 18.06 1.59
N ALA A 5 -0.21 19.26 1.91
CA ALA A 5 1.08 19.75 1.41
C ALA A 5 2.24 18.82 1.82
N GLU A 6 2.16 18.20 3.00
CA GLU A 6 3.16 17.25 3.48
C GLU A 6 3.15 15.96 2.64
N VAL A 7 1.97 15.38 2.38
CA VAL A 7 1.82 14.20 1.53
C VAL A 7 2.34 14.48 0.11
N LEU A 8 2.03 15.66 -0.44
CA LEU A 8 2.54 16.08 -1.74
C LEU A 8 4.07 16.19 -1.77
N ALA A 9 4.68 16.75 -0.71
CA ALA A 9 6.13 16.87 -0.61
C ALA A 9 6.81 15.49 -0.48
N LEU A 10 6.26 14.60 0.35
CA LEU A 10 6.75 13.22 0.51
C LEU A 10 6.64 12.43 -0.81
N CYS A 11 5.52 12.56 -1.51
CA CYS A 11 5.30 11.86 -2.78
C CYS A 11 6.31 12.33 -3.85
N ARG A 12 6.56 13.65 -3.95
CA ARG A 12 7.59 14.20 -4.85
C ARG A 12 9.01 13.75 -4.51
N ALA A 13 9.30 13.53 -3.24
CA ALA A 13 10.60 13.06 -2.79
C ALA A 13 10.80 11.55 -3.03
N ALA A 14 9.73 10.77 -2.96
CA ALA A 14 9.79 9.31 -3.02
C ALA A 14 9.70 8.74 -4.44
N PHE A 15 8.86 9.32 -5.31
CA PHE A 15 8.55 8.75 -6.63
C PHE A 15 9.28 9.46 -7.76
N ALA A 16 9.63 8.71 -8.81
CA ALA A 16 10.18 9.28 -10.03
C ALA A 16 9.16 10.23 -10.70
N PRO A 17 9.60 11.28 -11.41
CA PRO A 17 8.68 12.24 -12.06
C PRO A 17 7.65 11.58 -12.99
N GLY A 18 8.02 10.51 -13.68
CA GLY A 18 7.12 9.75 -14.57
C GLY A 18 6.07 8.90 -13.85
N GLU A 19 6.25 8.66 -12.54
CA GLU A 19 5.35 7.86 -11.70
C GLU A 19 4.54 8.72 -10.73
N LEU A 20 4.97 9.96 -10.49
CA LEU A 20 4.39 10.87 -9.50
C LEU A 20 2.89 11.09 -9.69
N GLU A 21 2.42 11.35 -10.92
CA GLU A 21 0.99 11.58 -11.17
C GLU A 21 0.16 10.36 -10.78
N LEU A 22 0.64 9.16 -11.11
CA LEU A 22 -0.05 7.92 -10.80
C LEU A 22 -0.02 7.63 -9.28
N ALA A 23 1.09 7.94 -8.60
CA ALA A 23 1.18 7.83 -7.14
C ALA A 23 0.16 8.76 -6.46
N LEU A 24 0.04 10.01 -6.92
CA LEU A 24 -0.92 10.96 -6.38
C LEU A 24 -2.36 10.50 -6.58
N ARG A 25 -2.71 10.01 -7.78
CA ARG A 25 -4.05 9.45 -8.05
C ARG A 25 -4.35 8.23 -7.18
N ALA A 26 -3.37 7.36 -6.94
CA ALA A 26 -3.54 6.19 -6.07
C ALA A 26 -3.82 6.60 -4.63
N LEU A 27 -3.13 7.63 -4.11
CA LEU A 27 -3.40 8.19 -2.79
C LEU A 27 -4.77 8.85 -2.73
N GLU A 28 -5.16 9.63 -3.74
CA GLU A 28 -6.48 10.28 -3.78
C GLU A 28 -7.65 9.29 -3.82
N ALA A 29 -7.42 8.08 -4.34
CA ALA A 29 -8.41 7.00 -4.34
C ALA A 29 -8.67 6.43 -2.94
N TYR A 30 -7.74 6.58 -1.99
CA TYR A 30 -7.93 6.15 -0.61
C TYR A 30 -8.88 7.11 0.12
N GLY A 31 -10.14 6.68 0.27
CA GLY A 31 -11.24 7.49 0.79
C GLY A 31 -11.57 7.29 2.27
N ALA A 32 -10.81 6.46 2.99
CA ALA A 32 -11.15 6.05 4.36
C ALA A 32 -10.64 7.04 5.43
N GLU A 33 -11.02 6.79 6.68
CA GLU A 33 -10.57 7.59 7.83
C GLU A 33 -9.05 7.65 7.93
N GLN A 34 -8.54 8.73 8.52
CA GLN A 34 -7.10 8.94 8.73
C GLN A 34 -6.27 8.94 7.43
N ALA A 35 -6.87 9.29 6.29
CA ALA A 35 -6.24 9.30 4.97
C ALA A 35 -4.83 9.91 4.98
N ASP A 36 -4.64 11.07 5.60
CA ASP A 36 -3.32 11.72 5.67
C ASP A 36 -2.26 10.87 6.40
N ARG A 37 -2.64 10.19 7.50
CA ARG A 37 -1.73 9.29 8.22
C ARG A 37 -1.37 8.08 7.36
N VAL A 38 -2.36 7.48 6.70
CA VAL A 38 -2.17 6.33 5.81
C VAL A 38 -1.28 6.70 4.63
N HIS A 39 -1.54 7.84 3.97
CA HIS A 39 -0.74 8.31 2.84
C HIS A 39 0.74 8.44 3.20
N ARG A 40 1.07 9.11 4.31
CA ARG A 40 2.47 9.29 4.73
C ARG A 40 3.18 7.96 4.95
N ASN A 41 2.51 7.01 5.58
CA ASN A 41 3.10 5.70 5.87
C ASN A 41 3.19 4.81 4.64
N ALA A 42 2.16 4.78 3.80
CA ALA A 42 2.17 4.02 2.56
C ALA A 42 3.28 4.50 1.61
N ILE A 43 3.49 5.82 1.50
CA ILE A 43 4.60 6.40 0.74
C ILE A 43 5.94 5.88 1.28
N ARG A 44 6.17 5.98 2.60
CA ARG A 44 7.43 5.55 3.23
C ARG A 44 7.70 4.06 3.03
N MET A 45 6.71 3.22 3.29
CA MET A 45 6.84 1.76 3.15
C MET A 45 6.95 1.29 1.71
N SER A 46 6.43 2.07 0.74
CA SER A 46 6.53 1.72 -0.68
C SER A 46 7.95 1.86 -1.25
N GLU A 47 8.85 2.58 -0.57
CA GLU A 47 10.19 2.92 -1.08
C GLU A 47 10.16 3.53 -2.49
N GLY A 48 9.11 4.31 -2.79
CA GLY A 48 8.97 4.99 -4.08
C GLY A 48 8.50 4.10 -5.23
N ARG A 49 7.98 2.89 -4.96
CA ARG A 49 7.50 1.95 -5.99
C ARG A 49 5.98 1.89 -6.01
N LEU A 50 5.38 2.19 -7.17
CA LEU A 50 3.93 2.28 -7.34
C LEU A 50 3.17 1.01 -6.98
N HIS A 51 3.67 -0.16 -7.37
CA HIS A 51 3.00 -1.43 -7.08
C HIS A 51 3.02 -1.76 -5.58
N ARG A 52 4.08 -1.37 -4.85
CA ARG A 52 4.13 -1.48 -3.39
C ARG A 52 3.22 -0.47 -2.71
N LEU A 53 3.15 0.76 -3.22
CA LEU A 53 2.21 1.78 -2.75
C LEU A 53 0.77 1.25 -2.83
N ALA A 54 0.38 0.72 -3.98
CA ALA A 54 -0.94 0.11 -4.17
C ALA A 54 -1.17 -1.07 -3.20
N GLY A 55 -0.16 -1.93 -3.01
CA GLY A 55 -0.22 -3.02 -2.04
C GLY A 55 -0.50 -2.52 -0.61
N TRP A 56 0.29 -1.56 -0.13
CA TRP A 56 0.12 -0.99 1.21
C TRP A 56 -1.19 -0.22 1.39
N SER A 57 -1.66 0.49 0.35
CA SER A 57 -2.98 1.13 0.37
C SER A 57 -4.11 0.11 0.48
N ASN A 58 -4.03 -1.02 -0.22
CA ASN A 58 -5.03 -2.09 -0.08
C ASN A 58 -5.01 -2.69 1.33
N VAL A 59 -3.82 -2.94 1.91
CA VAL A 59 -3.74 -3.41 3.30
C VAL A 59 -4.37 -2.39 4.26
N ALA A 60 -4.13 -1.09 4.05
CA ALA A 60 -4.73 -0.05 4.89
C ALA A 60 -6.27 -0.02 4.80
N GLU A 61 -6.83 -0.32 3.62
CA GLU A 61 -8.28 -0.37 3.40
C GLU A 61 -8.90 -1.65 3.98
N ASP A 62 -8.26 -2.80 3.77
CA ASP A 62 -8.76 -4.11 4.19
C ASP A 62 -8.55 -4.36 5.70
N ASP A 63 -7.38 -3.98 6.23
CA ASP A 63 -6.94 -4.19 7.61
C ASP A 63 -6.03 -3.04 8.11
N PRO A 64 -6.62 -1.91 8.54
CA PRO A 64 -5.87 -0.75 9.01
C PRO A 64 -5.04 -1.03 10.27
N GLU A 65 -5.42 -2.00 11.11
CA GLU A 65 -4.65 -2.36 12.31
C GLU A 65 -3.33 -3.02 11.90
N THR A 66 -3.39 -4.01 11.01
CA THR A 66 -2.19 -4.64 10.44
C THR A 66 -1.32 -3.61 9.72
N PHE A 67 -1.90 -2.73 8.91
CA PHE A 67 -1.15 -1.66 8.25
C PHE A 67 -0.38 -0.79 9.26
N LEU A 68 -1.05 -0.34 10.32
CA LEU A 68 -0.44 0.50 11.34
C LEU A 68 0.65 -0.22 12.15
N TRP A 69 0.51 -1.52 12.38
CA TRP A 69 1.54 -2.35 13.00
C TRP A 69 2.85 -2.32 12.19
N TYR A 70 2.77 -2.47 10.87
CA TYR A 70 3.95 -2.37 9.99
C TYR A 70 4.49 -0.93 9.89
N ALA A 71 3.60 0.05 9.83
CA ALA A 71 3.96 1.45 9.58
C ALA A 71 4.61 2.13 10.79
N GLU A 72 4.03 1.96 11.97
CA GLU A 72 4.32 2.79 13.13
C GLU A 72 4.71 1.96 14.36
N ASP A 73 4.24 0.71 14.48
CA ASP A 73 4.26 -0.07 15.72
C ASP A 73 3.68 0.74 16.90
N PRO A 74 2.34 0.91 16.95
CA PRO A 74 1.69 1.84 17.87
C PRO A 74 1.95 1.50 19.36
N GLU A 75 2.27 0.24 19.67
CA GLU A 75 2.57 -0.21 21.02
C GLU A 75 4.05 -0.01 21.41
N GLY A 76 4.93 0.31 20.44
CA GLY A 76 6.37 0.45 20.65
C GLY A 76 7.05 -0.83 21.14
N ALA A 77 6.43 -1.99 20.89
CA ALA A 77 6.88 -3.27 21.39
C ALA A 77 7.99 -3.88 20.51
N VAL A 78 8.16 -3.38 19.29
CA VAL A 78 9.05 -3.92 18.27
C VAL A 78 10.27 -3.02 18.09
N ARG A 79 11.46 -3.61 18.08
CA ARG A 79 12.70 -2.87 17.79
C ARG A 79 12.65 -2.29 16.37
N PRO A 80 13.12 -1.06 16.12
CA PRO A 80 13.06 -0.43 14.80
C PRO A 80 13.58 -1.31 13.66
N ARG A 81 14.73 -1.97 13.88
CA ARG A 81 15.34 -2.88 12.90
C ARG A 81 14.47 -4.09 12.54
N THR A 82 13.70 -4.60 13.50
CA THR A 82 12.79 -5.72 13.26
C THR A 82 11.63 -5.28 12.36
N ARG A 83 11.13 -4.06 12.55
CA ARG A 83 10.07 -3.49 11.71
C ARG A 83 10.58 -3.20 10.29
N GLU A 84 11.77 -2.61 10.15
CA GLU A 84 12.41 -2.41 8.85
C GLU A 84 12.58 -3.74 8.10
N PHE A 85 12.99 -4.80 8.80
CA PHE A 85 13.06 -6.15 8.23
C PHE A 85 11.68 -6.65 7.78
N ALA A 86 10.64 -6.48 8.60
CA ALA A 86 9.29 -6.94 8.29
C ALA A 86 8.71 -6.22 7.05
N VAL A 87 8.88 -4.89 6.96
CA VAL A 87 8.50 -4.09 5.79
C VAL A 87 9.29 -4.53 4.55
N GLY A 88 10.61 -4.72 4.68
CA GLY A 88 11.45 -5.20 3.58
C GLY A 88 11.05 -6.59 3.09
N PHE A 89 10.71 -7.50 4.01
CA PHE A 89 10.20 -8.83 3.68
C PHE A 89 8.87 -8.75 2.92
N MET A 90 7.91 -7.96 3.41
CA MET A 90 6.62 -7.77 2.74
C MET A 90 6.76 -7.12 1.37
N ASN A 91 7.66 -6.14 1.23
CA ASN A 91 8.00 -5.54 -0.05
C ASN A 91 8.61 -6.57 -1.02
N GLY A 92 9.52 -7.42 -0.55
CA GLY A 92 10.09 -8.50 -1.37
C GLY A 92 9.05 -9.54 -1.78
N PHE A 93 8.11 -9.86 -0.90
CA PHE A 93 6.96 -10.71 -1.22
C PHE A 93 6.06 -10.05 -2.28
N ALA A 94 5.73 -8.76 -2.08
CA ALA A 94 4.93 -7.97 -3.01
C ALA A 94 5.57 -7.87 -4.40
N ASP A 95 6.88 -7.63 -4.47
CA ASP A 95 7.61 -7.58 -5.74
C ASP A 95 7.52 -8.90 -6.51
N ARG A 96 7.49 -10.03 -5.80
CA ARG A 96 7.42 -11.35 -6.41
C ARG A 96 5.99 -11.73 -6.81
N HIS A 97 4.99 -11.34 -6.03
CA HIS A 97 3.63 -11.91 -6.14
C HIS A 97 2.52 -10.92 -6.50
N LEU A 98 2.71 -9.61 -6.32
CA LEU A 98 1.70 -8.60 -6.73
C LEU A 98 1.87 -8.15 -8.18
N LEU A 99 3.02 -8.44 -8.80
CA LEU A 99 3.22 -8.28 -10.25
C LEU A 99 2.70 -9.47 -11.06
N GLU A 100 2.38 -10.59 -10.40
CA GLU A 100 1.66 -11.68 -11.05
C GLU A 100 0.23 -11.20 -11.33
N PRO A 101 -0.27 -11.31 -12.56
CA PRO A 101 -1.66 -10.95 -12.85
C PRO A 101 -2.55 -11.71 -11.88
N ARG A 102 -3.39 -11.00 -11.11
CA ARG A 102 -4.53 -11.66 -10.45
C ARG A 102 -5.26 -12.41 -11.55
N GLY A 103 -5.13 -13.74 -11.56
CA GLY A 103 -5.84 -14.60 -12.49
C GLY A 103 -7.33 -14.28 -12.45
N PRO A 104 -8.09 -14.62 -13.51
CA PRO A 104 -9.52 -14.36 -13.54
C PRO A 104 -10.14 -14.84 -12.23
N ARG A 105 -10.80 -13.93 -11.52
CA ARG A 105 -11.53 -14.22 -10.29
C ARG A 105 -12.58 -15.26 -10.70
N THR A 106 -12.32 -16.54 -10.46
CA THR A 106 -13.33 -17.57 -10.64
C THR A 106 -14.38 -17.29 -9.59
N ASP A 107 -15.47 -16.65 -9.99
CA ASP A 107 -16.66 -16.56 -9.18
C ASP A 107 -17.05 -17.98 -8.76
N PRO A 108 -17.14 -18.30 -7.46
CA PRO A 108 -17.50 -19.64 -7.00
C PRO A 108 -18.99 -19.99 -7.26
N GLY A 109 -19.67 -19.27 -8.16
CA GLY A 109 -21.08 -19.44 -8.49
C GLY A 109 -21.39 -19.90 -9.92
N ALA A 110 -20.41 -19.98 -10.82
CA ALA A 110 -20.66 -20.47 -12.18
C ALA A 110 -20.66 -22.01 -12.19
N SER A 111 -21.78 -22.61 -11.80
CA SER A 111 -22.05 -24.02 -12.10
C SER A 111 -22.09 -24.19 -13.63
N PRO A 112 -21.32 -25.13 -14.21
CA PRO A 112 -21.47 -25.46 -15.62
C PRO A 112 -22.80 -26.19 -15.79
N ASP A 113 -23.67 -25.62 -16.61
CA ASP A 113 -24.92 -26.24 -17.06
C ASP A 113 -24.56 -27.45 -17.94
N PRO A 114 -24.94 -28.69 -17.58
CA PRO A 114 -24.64 -29.85 -18.40
C PRO A 114 -25.63 -29.92 -19.58
N SER A 115 -25.12 -29.72 -20.80
CA SER A 115 -25.78 -30.16 -22.04
C SER A 115 -25.44 -31.62 -22.34
#